data_AF-A0A383E031-F1
#
_entry.id   AF-A0A383E031-F1
#
_cell.length_a   1.000
_cell.length_b   1.000
_cell.length_c   1.000
_cell.angle_alpha   90.00
_cell.angle_beta   90.00
_cell.angle_gamma   90.00
#
_symmetry.space_group_name_H-M   'P 1'
#
loop_
_entity.id
_entity.type
_entity.pdbx_description
1 polymer ?
#
loop_
_entity_poly.entity_id
_entity_poly.type
_entity_poly.pdbx_seq_one_letter_code
_entity_poly.pdbx_strand_id
1 'polypeptide(L)'
;MKTTAKYLKTLLSYYEEEIEGEAYFYGLADHFEEQEKLTVLARVERRAAESIAPLLEKYELVPRDESELKTRGEAYVGRHASFDWFEFMTYMVNRYP
;
A
#
# COMPACT_ATOMS: atom_id res chain seq x y z
N MET A 1 6.68 0.70 -28.12
CA MET A 1 5.30 0.67 -27.60
C MET A 1 4.88 2.11 -27.34
N LYS A 2 3.73 2.58 -27.86
CA LYS A 2 3.26 3.94 -27.53
C LYS A 2 2.74 3.93 -26.09
N THR A 3 3.30 4.79 -25.25
CA THR A 3 2.82 5.01 -23.88
C THR A 3 1.41 5.61 -23.94
N THR A 4 0.47 5.06 -23.18
CA THR A 4 -0.92 5.55 -23.15
C THR A 4 -1.18 6.34 -21.87
N ALA A 5 -2.10 7.31 -21.92
CA ALA A 5 -2.53 8.04 -20.72
C ALA A 5 -3.05 7.10 -19.63
N LYS A 6 -3.72 6.00 -20.02
CA LYS A 6 -4.17 4.96 -19.10
C LYS A 6 -2.99 4.30 -18.37
N TYR A 7 -1.93 3.94 -19.10
CA TYR A 7 -0.74 3.34 -18.51
C TYR A 7 -0.06 4.27 -17.50
N LEU A 8 0.13 5.55 -17.85
CA LEU A 8 0.75 6.53 -16.95
C LEU A 8 -0.07 6.75 -15.68
N LYS A 9 -1.39 6.83 -15.82
CA LYS A 9 -2.29 6.94 -14.67
C LYS A 9 -2.19 5.71 -13.77
N THR A 10 -2.21 4.51 -14.34
CA THR A 10 -2.07 3.25 -13.58
C THR A 10 -0.74 3.19 -12.85
N LEU A 11 0.36 3.55 -13.52
CA LEU A 11 1.69 3.55 -12.93
C LEU A 11 1.78 4.49 -11.72
N LEU A 12 1.23 5.71 -11.85
CA LEU A 12 1.16 6.67 -10.76
C LEU A 12 0.33 6.13 -9.59
N SER A 13 -0.87 5.60 -9.89
CA SER A 13 -1.75 5.03 -8.86
C SER A 13 -1.09 3.87 -8.13
N TYR A 14 -0.39 2.97 -8.82
CA TYR A 14 0.30 1.86 -8.17
C TYR A 14 1.37 2.34 -7.21
N TYR A 15 2.23 3.29 -7.60
CA TYR A 15 3.21 3.84 -6.66
C TYR A 15 2.54 4.42 -5.41
N GLU A 16 1.48 5.21 -5.59
CA GLU A 16 0.77 5.84 -4.47
C GLU A 16 0.08 4.80 -3.57
N GLU A 17 -0.55 3.78 -4.15
CA GLU A 17 -1.24 2.69 -3.44
C GLU A 17 -0.26 1.85 -2.60
N GLU A 18 0.95 1.60 -3.09
CA GLU A 18 1.99 0.85 -2.35
C GLU A 18 2.52 1.64 -1.14
N ILE A 19 2.62 2.97 -1.24
CA ILE A 19 2.97 3.82 -0.07
C ILE A 19 1.81 3.83 0.96
N GLU A 20 0.56 3.90 0.50
CA GLU A 20 -0.61 3.76 1.38
C GLU A 20 -0.64 2.38 2.05
N GLY A 21 -0.33 1.31 1.29
CA GLY A 21 -0.27 -0.08 1.76
C GLY A 21 0.80 -0.32 2.82
N GLU A 22 2.00 0.24 2.64
CA GLU A 22 3.07 0.18 3.65
C GLU A 22 2.59 0.74 5.00
N ALA A 23 2.04 1.95 4.98
CA ALA A 23 1.56 2.62 6.19
C ALA A 23 0.40 1.87 6.85
N TYR A 24 -0.50 1.33 6.03
CA TYR A 24 -1.60 0.50 6.50
C TYR A 24 -1.09 -0.76 7.23
N PHE A 25 -0.16 -1.51 6.65
CA PHE A 25 0.35 -2.74 7.29
C PHE A 25 1.20 -2.45 8.53
N TYR A 26 2.00 -1.38 8.54
CA TYR A 26 2.69 -0.97 9.77
C TYR A 26 1.69 -0.59 10.86
N GLY A 27 0.65 0.18 10.54
CA GLY A 27 -0.37 0.54 11.52
C GLY A 27 -1.14 -0.68 12.06
N LEU A 28 -1.41 -1.68 11.22
CA LEU A 28 -2.00 -2.95 11.69
C LEU A 28 -1.08 -3.73 12.64
N ALA A 29 0.25 -3.62 12.48
CA ALA A 29 1.19 -4.33 13.33
C ALA A 29 1.11 -3.90 14.81
N ASP A 30 0.58 -2.71 15.09
CA ASP A 30 0.32 -2.26 16.46
C ASP A 30 -0.94 -2.90 17.09
N HIS A 31 -1.80 -3.54 16.28
CA HIS A 31 -3.10 -4.08 16.70
C HIS A 31 -3.17 -5.61 16.77
N PHE A 32 -2.35 -6.32 15.99
CA PHE A 32 -2.36 -7.79 15.94
C PHE A 32 -1.13 -8.40 16.63
N GLU A 33 -1.25 -9.66 17.07
CA GLU A 33 -0.09 -10.41 17.61
C GLU A 33 0.89 -10.81 16.49
N GLU A 34 0.41 -10.91 15.24
CA GLU A 34 1.18 -11.28 14.03
C GLU A 34 2.02 -10.12 13.45
N GLN A 35 2.61 -9.31 14.33
CA GLN A 35 3.37 -8.10 13.97
C GLN A 35 4.47 -8.36 12.94
N GLU A 36 5.18 -9.49 13.05
CA GLU A 36 6.24 -9.86 12.12
C GLU A 36 5.70 -10.06 10.70
N LYS A 37 4.55 -10.71 10.55
CA LYS A 37 3.93 -10.94 9.23
C LYS A 37 3.50 -9.63 8.59
N LEU A 38 2.86 -8.76 9.37
CA LEU A 38 2.40 -7.45 8.92
C LEU A 38 3.58 -6.53 8.56
N THR A 39 4.65 -6.55 9.36
CA THR A 39 5.90 -5.83 9.07
C THR A 39 6.53 -6.32 7.77
N VAL A 40 6.53 -7.63 7.51
CA VAL A 40 7.02 -8.18 6.25
C VAL A 40 6.18 -7.67 5.07
N LEU A 41 4.84 -7.67 5.18
CA LEU A 41 3.97 -7.12 4.14
C LEU A 41 4.24 -5.64 3.89
N ALA A 42 4.37 -4.82 4.93
CA ALA A 42 4.71 -3.41 4.79
C ALA A 42 6.03 -3.19 4.01
N ARG A 43 7.05 -4.02 4.28
CA ARG A 43 8.32 -3.98 3.55
C ARG A 43 8.19 -4.42 2.09
N VAL A 44 7.28 -5.35 1.79
CA VAL A 44 6.99 -5.77 0.41
C VAL A 44 6.39 -4.60 -0.38
N GLU A 45 5.42 -3.89 0.20
CA GLU A 45 4.80 -2.71 -0.43
C GLU A 45 5.86 -1.63 -0.72
N ARG A 46 6.71 -1.31 0.27
CA ARG A 46 7.84 -0.37 0.06
C ARG A 46 8.74 -0.82 -1.08
N ARG A 47 9.06 -2.12 -1.14
CA ARG A 47 9.92 -2.66 -2.19
C ARG A 47 9.27 -2.59 -3.57
N ALA A 48 7.96 -2.77 -3.65
CA ALA A 48 7.19 -2.59 -4.89
C ALA A 48 7.17 -1.12 -5.33
N ALA A 49 6.91 -0.17 -4.43
CA ALA A 49 6.99 1.26 -4.70
C ALA A 49 8.39 1.68 -5.23
N GLU A 50 9.46 1.20 -4.59
CA GLU A 50 10.84 1.43 -5.04
C GLU A 50 11.10 0.88 -6.45
N SER A 51 10.49 -0.24 -6.81
CA SER A 51 10.63 -0.82 -8.16
C SER A 51 9.92 0.03 -9.24
N ILE A 52 8.89 0.79 -8.85
CA ILE A 52 8.10 1.65 -9.72
C ILE A 52 8.73 3.05 -9.85
N ALA A 53 9.42 3.54 -8.82
CA ALA A 53 10.00 4.88 -8.78
C ALA A 53 10.82 5.30 -10.03
N PRO A 54 11.69 4.44 -10.62
CA PRO A 54 12.42 4.80 -11.84
C PRO A 54 11.51 5.05 -13.04
N LEU A 55 10.32 4.44 -13.07
CA LEU A 55 9.34 4.65 -14.14
C LEU A 55 8.58 5.97 -13.94
N LEU A 56 8.37 6.43 -12.70
CA LEU A 56 7.82 7.77 -12.44
C LEU A 56 8.80 8.84 -12.93
N GLU A 57 10.09 8.69 -12.60
CA GLU A 57 11.14 9.58 -13.09
C GLU A 57 11.19 9.61 -14.62
N LYS A 58 11.20 8.44 -15.26
CA LYS A 58 11.23 8.32 -16.73
C LYS A 58 10.10 9.07 -17.44
N TYR A 59 8.93 9.12 -16.82
CA TYR A 59 7.73 9.75 -17.40
C TYR A 59 7.36 11.07 -16.74
N GLU A 60 8.24 11.62 -15.89
CA GLU A 60 8.07 12.88 -15.18
C GLU A 60 6.73 12.93 -14.41
N LEU A 61 6.33 11.80 -13.85
CA LEU A 61 5.11 11.67 -13.05
C LEU A 61 5.39 12.12 -11.62
N VAL A 62 4.50 12.97 -11.09
CA VAL A 62 4.62 13.51 -9.74
C VAL A 62 3.55 12.87 -8.86
N PRO A 63 3.91 12.00 -7.89
CA PRO A 63 2.97 11.47 -6.93
C PRO A 63 2.56 12.53 -5.90
N ARG A 64 1.49 12.24 -5.15
CA ARG A 64 1.18 12.97 -3.91
C ARG A 64 2.34 12.90 -2.92
N ASP A 65 2.31 13.82 -1.96
CA ASP A 65 3.28 13.84 -0.87
C ASP A 65 3.24 12.53 -0.07
N GLU A 66 4.40 11.99 0.26
CA GLU A 66 4.51 10.72 0.96
C GLU A 66 3.80 10.75 2.33
N SER A 67 3.81 11.90 3.03
CA SER A 67 3.11 12.04 4.31
C SER A 67 1.58 12.01 4.15
N GLU A 68 1.06 12.56 3.05
CA GLU A 68 -0.37 12.48 2.73
C GLU A 68 -0.77 11.02 2.48
N LEU A 69 0.03 10.29 1.70
CA LEU A 69 -0.20 8.88 1.39
C LEU A 69 -0.15 8.02 2.67
N LYS A 70 0.85 8.23 3.54
CA LYS A 70 0.93 7.52 4.83
C LYS A 70 -0.27 7.78 5.72
N THR A 71 -0.69 9.04 5.85
CA THR A 71 -1.88 9.43 6.61
C THR A 71 -3.13 8.71 6.09
N ARG A 72 -3.26 8.58 4.76
CA ARG A 72 -4.37 7.86 4.13
C ARG A 72 -4.34 6.36 4.44
N GLY A 73 -3.17 5.73 4.34
CA GLY A 73 -2.97 4.33 4.72
C GLY A 73 -3.34 4.04 6.18
N GLU A 74 -2.84 4.87 7.10
CA GLU A 74 -3.14 4.79 8.54
C GLU A 74 -4.65 4.95 8.81
N ALA A 75 -5.34 5.83 8.08
CA ALA A 75 -6.78 6.02 8.25
C ALA A 75 -7.62 4.75 7.93
N TYR A 76 -7.08 3.79 7.17
CA TYR A 76 -7.74 2.50 6.93
C TYR A 76 -7.58 1.51 8.08
N VAL A 77 -6.57 1.67 8.95
CA VAL A 77 -6.30 0.78 10.08
C VAL A 77 -7.52 0.72 11.00
N GLY A 78 -8.14 1.87 11.27
CA GLY A 78 -9.33 1.97 12.12
C GLY A 78 -10.54 1.14 11.64
N ARG A 79 -10.58 0.71 10.38
CA ARG A 79 -11.64 -0.16 9.86
C ARG A 79 -11.49 -1.63 10.30
N HIS A 80 -10.28 -2.03 10.67
CA HIS A 80 -9.95 -3.41 11.03
C HIS A 80 -9.36 -3.54 12.43
N ALA A 81 -9.19 -2.43 13.16
CA ALA A 81 -8.69 -2.43 14.53
C ALA A 81 -9.56 -3.22 15.53
N SER A 82 -10.83 -3.48 15.19
CA SER A 82 -11.74 -4.30 16.01
C SER A 82 -11.78 -5.77 15.59
N PHE A 83 -11.07 -6.16 14.52
CA PHE A 83 -11.05 -7.54 14.06
C PHE A 83 -10.06 -8.35 14.87
N ASP A 84 -10.37 -9.62 15.11
CA ASP A 84 -9.34 -10.60 15.43
C ASP A 84 -8.57 -11.03 14.16
N TRP A 85 -7.47 -11.76 14.34
CA TRP A 85 -6.63 -12.18 13.22
C TRP A 85 -7.38 -13.05 12.21
N PHE A 86 -8.30 -13.91 12.65
CA PHE A 86 -9.06 -14.79 11.77
C PHE A 86 -10.09 -14.01 10.94
N GLU A 87 -10.77 -13.05 11.56
CA GLU A 87 -11.67 -12.12 10.88
C GLU A 87 -10.92 -11.30 9.83
N PHE A 88 -9.74 -10.79 10.19
CA PHE A 88 -8.88 -10.05 9.26
C PHE A 88 -8.45 -10.91 8.06
N MET A 89 -7.96 -12.13 8.29
CA MET A 89 -7.57 -13.02 7.21
C MET A 89 -8.76 -13.44 6.34
N THR A 90 -9.93 -13.66 6.94
CA THR A 90 -11.18 -13.94 6.21
C THR A 90 -11.58 -12.78 5.31
N TYR A 91 -11.47 -11.54 5.81
CA TYR A 91 -11.68 -10.34 5.01
C TYR A 91 -10.70 -10.27 3.84
N MET A 92 -9.40 -10.46 4.10
CA MET A 92 -8.36 -10.39 3.07
C MET A 92 -8.62 -11.38 1.93
N VAL A 93 -8.91 -12.65 2.26
CA VAL A 93 -9.21 -13.70 1.27
C VAL A 93 -10.45 -13.39 0.45
N ASN A 94 -11.50 -12.82 1.05
CA ASN A 94 -12.73 -12.50 0.34
C ASN A 94 -12.61 -11.24 -0.53
N ARG A 95 -11.74 -10.29 -0.15
CA ARG A 95 -11.63 -8.98 -0.79
C ARG A 95 -10.61 -8.94 -1.92
N TYR A 96 -9.52 -9.71 -1.79
CA TYR A 96 -8.37 -9.70 -2.68
C TYR A 96 -8.13 -11.14 -3.22
N PRO A 97 -8.73 -11.49 -4.38
CA PRO A 97 -8.61 -12.81 -4.99
C PRO A 97 -7.26 -13.07 -5.67
#